data_AF-A0A7Y4TDT9-F1
#
_entry.id   AF-A0A7Y4TDT9-F1
#
_cell.length_a   1.000
_cell.length_b   1.000
_cell.length_c   1.000
_cell.angle_alpha   90.00
_cell.angle_beta   90.00
_cell.angle_gamma   90.00
#
_symmetry.space_group_name_H-M   'P 1'
#
loop_
_entity.id
_entity.type
_entity.pdbx_description
1 polymer ?
#
loop_
_entity_poly.entity_id
_entity_poly.type
_entity_poly.pdbx_seq_one_letter_code
_entity_poly.pdbx_strand_id
1 'polypeptide(L)'
;MKRVSTLAAVVALVTTVAACSQPTGTLESTSEALGTAGINSIEFSGSGQWYQFGQAPAPSLPWPQFDVTSYTATIDYAAPAARVQMTRSQTVEPGRQRPAPVEQRPDQYVSSGFAWNMGGPAGQPP
;
A
#
# COMPACT_ATOMS: atom_id res chain seq x y z
N MET A 1 -50.92 8.36 -31.80
CA MET A 1 -50.94 8.25 -30.32
C MET A 1 -50.38 6.92 -29.83
N LYS A 2 -50.94 5.74 -30.17
CA LYS A 2 -50.43 4.43 -29.73
C LYS A 2 -48.92 4.19 -29.97
N ARG A 3 -48.40 4.51 -31.16
CA ARG A 3 -46.97 4.30 -31.50
C ARG A 3 -45.99 5.18 -30.69
N VAL A 4 -46.42 6.38 -30.30
CA VAL A 4 -45.61 7.32 -29.49
C VAL A 4 -45.55 6.86 -28.03
N SER A 5 -46.68 6.36 -27.50
CA SER A 5 -46.71 5.75 -26.16
C SER A 5 -45.89 4.46 -26.06
N THR A 6 -45.88 3.63 -27.11
CA THR A 6 -45.04 2.42 -27.14
C THR A 6 -43.55 2.77 -27.15
N LEU A 7 -43.15 3.79 -27.92
CA LEU A 7 -41.75 4.22 -27.97
C LEU A 7 -41.27 4.81 -26.64
N ALA A 8 -42.10 5.63 -25.99
CA ALA A 8 -41.80 6.18 -24.68
C ALA A 8 -41.68 5.09 -23.60
N ALA A 9 -42.54 4.07 -23.63
CA ALA A 9 -42.48 2.94 -22.71
C ALA A 9 -41.21 2.09 -22.90
N VAL A 10 -40.79 1.89 -24.16
CA VAL A 10 -39.55 1.16 -24.47
C VAL A 10 -38.32 1.93 -24.02
N VAL A 11 -38.26 3.25 -24.27
CA VAL A 11 -37.14 4.09 -23.81
C VAL A 11 -37.05 4.11 -22.28
N ALA A 12 -38.17 4.25 -21.57
CA ALA A 12 -38.21 4.21 -20.11
C ALA A 12 -37.77 2.83 -19.54
N LEU A 13 -38.10 1.74 -20.23
CA LEU A 13 -37.69 0.39 -19.84
C LEU A 13 -36.18 0.17 -20.07
N VAL A 14 -35.61 0.68 -21.16
CA VAL A 14 -34.17 0.58 -21.44
C VAL A 14 -33.34 1.39 -20.45
N THR A 15 -33.81 2.57 -20.03
CA THR A 15 -33.10 3.41 -19.05
C THR A 15 -33.12 2.83 -17.63
N THR A 16 -34.14 2.07 -17.25
CA THR A 16 -34.23 1.48 -15.91
C THR A 16 -33.37 0.22 -15.76
N VAL A 17 -33.23 -0.57 -16.83
CA VAL A 17 -32.35 -1.77 -16.80
C VAL A 17 -30.87 -1.40 -16.73
N ALA A 18 -30.45 -0.28 -17.34
CA ALA A 18 -29.08 0.21 -17.27
C ALA A 18 -28.67 0.73 -15.88
N ALA A 19 -29.63 1.14 -15.04
CA ALA A 19 -29.38 1.66 -13.70
C ALA A 19 -29.25 0.57 -12.62
N CYS A 20 -29.60 -0.69 -12.92
CA CYS A 20 -29.64 -1.79 -11.96
C CYS A 20 -28.42 -2.74 -12.02
N SER A 21 -27.44 -2.49 -12.89
CA SER A 21 -26.34 -3.43 -13.15
C SER A 21 -24.96 -2.92 -12.75
N GLN A 22 -24.85 -2.01 -11.77
CA GLN A 22 -23.54 -1.67 -11.22
C GLN A 22 -23.25 -2.66 -10.08
N PRO A 23 -22.34 -3.63 -10.26
CA PRO A 23 -21.97 -4.57 -9.21
C PRO A 23 -21.17 -3.80 -8.15
N THR A 24 -21.88 -3.17 -7.22
CA THR A 24 -21.31 -2.43 -6.09
C THR A 24 -20.50 -3.37 -5.21
N GLY A 25 -19.26 -2.98 -4.91
CA GLY A 25 -18.36 -3.76 -4.05
C GLY A 25 -17.47 -4.77 -4.78
N THR A 26 -17.43 -4.75 -6.11
CA THR A 26 -16.43 -5.50 -6.89
C THR A 26 -15.15 -4.69 -7.07
N LEU A 27 -14.02 -5.38 -7.29
CA LEU A 27 -12.76 -4.73 -7.68
C LEU A 27 -12.92 -3.92 -8.98
N GLU A 28 -13.72 -4.42 -9.93
CA GLU A 28 -14.05 -3.72 -11.18
C GLU A 28 -14.73 -2.38 -10.92
N SER A 29 -15.82 -2.37 -10.14
CA SER A 29 -16.53 -1.12 -9.79
C SER A 29 -15.66 -0.11 -9.04
N THR A 30 -14.73 -0.62 -8.21
CA THR A 30 -13.76 0.21 -7.48
C THR A 30 -12.71 0.77 -8.44
N SER A 31 -12.24 -0.06 -9.38
CA SER A 31 -11.31 0.31 -10.42
C SER A 31 -11.85 1.41 -11.32
N GLU A 32 -13.11 1.28 -11.75
CA GLU A 32 -13.82 2.30 -12.54
C GLU A 32 -13.99 3.61 -11.75
N ALA A 33 -14.45 3.52 -10.50
CA ALA A 33 -14.65 4.69 -9.64
C ALA A 33 -13.34 5.45 -9.33
N LEU A 34 -12.24 4.72 -9.14
CA LEU A 34 -10.91 5.30 -8.92
C LEU A 34 -10.19 5.68 -10.22
N GLY A 35 -10.74 5.32 -11.39
CA GLY A 35 -10.10 5.55 -12.68
C GLY A 35 -8.75 4.83 -12.84
N THR A 36 -8.61 3.62 -12.28
CA THR A 36 -7.29 2.96 -12.16
C THR A 36 -6.64 2.61 -13.50
N ALA A 37 -7.43 2.53 -14.57
CA ALA A 37 -6.94 2.30 -15.94
C ALA A 37 -5.92 3.35 -16.41
N GLY A 38 -5.90 4.55 -15.81
CA GLY A 38 -4.94 5.60 -16.10
C GLY A 38 -3.91 5.86 -14.99
N ILE A 39 -3.87 5.05 -13.93
CA ILE A 39 -2.96 5.25 -12.81
C ILE A 39 -1.60 4.64 -13.13
N ASN A 40 -0.57 5.48 -13.13
CA ASN A 40 0.82 5.05 -13.32
C ASN A 40 1.57 4.88 -11.99
N SER A 41 1.02 5.34 -10.87
CA SER A 41 1.67 5.22 -9.58
C SER A 41 0.69 5.33 -8.41
N ILE A 42 1.02 4.69 -7.30
CA ILE A 42 0.37 4.95 -6.00
C ILE A 42 1.41 5.36 -4.96
N GLU A 43 0.97 6.19 -4.01
CA GLU A 43 1.72 6.50 -2.81
C GLU A 43 0.81 6.37 -1.60
N PHE A 44 1.34 5.80 -0.52
CA PHE A 44 0.68 5.78 0.77
C PHE A 44 1.69 6.02 1.89
N SER A 45 1.22 6.67 2.96
CA SER A 45 2.05 7.00 4.11
C SER A 45 1.31 6.74 5.43
N GLY A 46 2.09 6.59 6.50
CA GLY A 46 1.55 6.33 7.82
C GLY A 46 2.60 6.16 8.91
N SER A 47 2.13 5.73 10.08
CA SER A 47 2.93 5.34 11.24
C SER A 47 2.35 4.05 11.83
N GLY A 48 3.11 3.36 12.68
CA GLY A 48 2.63 2.13 13.29
C GLY A 48 3.74 1.25 13.84
N GLN A 49 3.56 -0.06 13.73
CA GLN A 49 4.50 -1.05 14.22
C GLN A 49 4.95 -1.95 13.06
N TRP A 50 6.24 -2.28 13.02
CA TRP A 50 6.80 -3.22 12.06
C TRP A 50 7.55 -4.34 12.77
N TYR A 51 7.22 -5.57 12.42
CA TYR A 51 7.91 -6.78 12.85
C TYR A 51 8.93 -7.28 11.83
N GLN A 52 10.19 -7.44 12.25
CA GLN A 52 11.27 -7.88 11.36
C GLN A 52 11.17 -9.38 11.05
N PHE A 53 10.69 -9.70 9.85
CA PHE A 53 10.57 -11.07 9.35
C PHE A 53 11.89 -11.84 9.42
N GLY A 54 11.84 -13.10 9.87
CA GLY A 54 12.99 -14.01 9.87
C GLY A 54 13.96 -13.84 11.04
N GLN A 55 13.71 -12.91 11.97
CA GLN A 55 14.55 -12.68 13.16
C GLN A 55 13.86 -13.10 14.47
N ALA A 56 12.97 -14.11 14.40
CA ALA A 56 12.30 -14.65 15.58
C ALA A 56 13.34 -15.16 16.60
N PRO A 57 13.26 -14.78 17.89
CA PRO A 57 14.16 -15.33 18.91
C PRO A 57 13.93 -16.83 19.15
N ALA A 58 12.69 -17.29 18.96
CA ALA A 58 12.29 -18.69 19.03
C ALA A 58 11.02 -18.91 18.17
N PRO A 59 10.71 -20.14 17.74
CA PRO A 59 9.55 -20.41 16.88
C PRO A 59 8.19 -20.03 17.46
N SER A 60 8.06 -19.97 18.79
CA SER A 60 6.82 -19.65 19.51
C SER A 60 6.72 -18.19 19.95
N LEU A 61 7.74 -17.37 19.69
CA LEU A 61 7.78 -15.97 20.10
C LEU A 61 7.51 -15.03 18.93
N PRO A 62 6.94 -13.84 19.19
CA PRO A 62 6.76 -12.83 18.15
C PRO A 62 8.11 -12.40 17.56
N TRP A 63 8.08 -11.91 16.32
CA TRP A 63 9.24 -11.27 15.72
C TRP A 63 9.59 -9.96 16.43
N PRO A 64 10.87 -9.53 16.37
CA PRO A 64 11.28 -8.25 16.96
C PRO A 64 10.49 -7.09 16.37
N GLN A 65 9.93 -6.26 17.26
CA GLN A 65 9.12 -5.10 16.90
C GLN A 65 9.98 -3.85 16.74
N PHE A 66 9.57 -3.01 15.80
CA PHE A 66 10.00 -1.64 15.63
C PHE A 66 8.80 -0.70 15.71
N ASP A 67 8.96 0.40 16.42
CA ASP A 67 8.05 1.53 16.38
C ASP A 67 8.39 2.39 15.16
N VAL A 68 7.40 2.62 14.29
CA VAL A 68 7.54 3.34 13.03
C VAL A 68 6.86 4.69 13.14
N THR A 69 7.65 5.76 13.17
CA THR A 69 7.16 7.14 13.28
C THR A 69 6.80 7.74 11.93
N SER A 70 7.44 7.28 10.86
CA SER A 70 7.10 7.65 9.48
C SER A 70 7.29 6.47 8.54
N TYR A 71 6.37 6.31 7.61
CA TYR A 71 6.45 5.36 6.51
C TYR A 71 5.86 6.01 5.27
N THR A 72 6.55 5.90 4.15
CA THR A 72 6.05 6.27 2.82
C THR A 72 6.46 5.19 1.84
N ALA A 73 5.49 4.63 1.13
CA ALA A 73 5.74 3.71 0.02
C ALA A 73 5.14 4.28 -1.27
N THR A 74 5.98 4.35 -2.29
CA THR A 74 5.61 4.76 -3.63
C THR A 74 5.83 3.59 -4.57
N ILE A 75 4.86 3.29 -5.42
CA ILE A 75 4.93 2.24 -6.44
C ILE A 75 4.67 2.89 -7.79
N ASP A 76 5.59 2.71 -8.73
CA ASP A 76 5.49 3.15 -10.12
C ASP A 76 5.19 1.92 -10.99
N TYR A 77 4.06 1.97 -11.69
CA TYR A 77 3.59 0.92 -12.60
C TYR A 77 4.11 1.12 -14.03
N ALA A 78 4.49 2.34 -14.42
CA ALA A 78 5.02 2.64 -15.74
C ALA A 78 6.49 2.21 -15.86
N ALA A 79 7.29 2.52 -14.83
CA ALA A 79 8.61 1.96 -14.63
C ALA A 79 8.51 1.00 -13.45
N PRO A 80 8.31 -0.33 -13.65
CA PRO A 80 8.01 -1.29 -12.60
C PRO A 80 9.03 -1.25 -11.46
N ALA A 81 8.73 -0.41 -10.47
CA ALA A 81 9.63 0.04 -9.44
C ALA A 81 8.85 0.45 -8.21
N ALA A 82 9.51 0.36 -7.06
CA ALA A 82 8.94 0.79 -5.79
C ALA A 82 10.03 1.40 -4.93
N ARG A 83 9.65 2.33 -4.07
CA ARG A 83 10.50 2.90 -3.03
C ARG A 83 9.75 2.89 -1.72
N VAL A 84 10.45 2.50 -0.65
CA VAL A 84 9.93 2.57 0.71
C VAL A 84 10.92 3.35 1.56
N GLN A 85 10.45 4.44 2.15
CA GLN A 85 11.17 5.24 3.13
C GLN A 85 10.49 5.11 4.47
N MET A 86 11.28 4.91 5.53
CA MET A 86 10.72 4.79 6.87
C MET A 86 11.66 5.39 7.92
N THR A 87 11.08 5.85 9.03
CA THR A 87 11.79 6.16 10.26
C THR A 87 11.29 5.21 11.33
N ARG A 88 12.20 4.42 11.91
CA ARG A 88 11.84 3.38 12.87
C ARG A 88 12.89 3.22 13.97
N SER A 89 12.46 2.78 15.14
CA SER A 89 13.36 2.40 16.24
C SER A 89 12.91 1.08 16.84
N GLN A 90 13.85 0.27 17.33
CA GLN A 90 13.51 -1.00 17.96
C GLN A 90 12.72 -0.75 19.25
N THR A 91 11.61 -1.46 19.42
CA THR A 91 10.84 -1.41 20.66
C THR A 91 11.65 -2.05 21.79
N VAL A 92 11.70 -1.40 22.96
CA VAL A 92 12.40 -1.94 24.13
C VAL A 92 11.55 -3.05 24.75
N GLU A 93 12.01 -4.29 24.66
CA GLU A 93 11.33 -5.42 25.30
C GLU A 93 11.72 -5.54 26.78
N PRO A 94 10.75 -5.61 27.71
CA PRO A 94 11.05 -5.84 29.14
C PRO A 94 11.85 -7.12 29.35
N GLY A 95 12.92 -7.03 30.15
CA GLY A 95 13.73 -8.20 30.52
C GLY A 95 14.76 -8.65 29.48
N ARG A 96 14.87 -7.97 28.33
CA ARG A 96 15.91 -8.26 27.33
C ARG A 96 16.98 -7.16 27.32
N GLN A 97 18.18 -7.47 27.82
CA GLN A 97 19.31 -6.54 27.72
C GLN A 97 19.81 -6.46 26.28
N ARG A 98 19.77 -5.26 25.69
CA ARG A 98 20.30 -4.94 24.37
C ARG A 98 20.87 -3.52 24.39
N PRO A 99 21.73 -3.16 23.42
CA PRO A 99 22.07 -1.76 23.19
C PRO A 99 20.81 -0.90 23.07
N ALA A 100 20.91 0.36 23.50
CA ALA A 100 19.82 1.30 23.36
C ALA A 100 19.37 1.36 21.88
N PRO A 101 18.04 1.32 21.60
CA PRO A 101 17.54 1.44 20.25
C PRO A 101 18.04 2.72 19.59
N VAL A 102 18.59 2.57 18.38
CA VAL A 102 19.00 3.69 17.53
C VAL A 102 17.92 3.91 16.49
N GLU A 103 17.59 5.17 16.22
CA GLU A 103 16.69 5.51 15.12
C GLU A 103 17.33 5.12 13.78
N GLN A 104 16.58 4.36 13.00
CA GLN A 104 16.96 3.94 11.66
C GLN A 104 16.11 4.67 10.64
N ARG A 105 16.73 5.05 9.52
CA ARG A 105 16.05 5.64 8.35
C ARG A 105 16.28 4.84 7.06
N PRO A 106 15.80 3.58 6.98
CA PRO A 106 15.92 2.79 5.76
C PRO A 106 15.27 3.48 4.56
N ASP A 107 15.94 3.38 3.43
CA ASP A 107 15.43 3.81 2.13
C ASP A 107 15.66 2.66 1.14
N GLN A 108 14.57 1.98 0.79
CA GLN A 108 14.59 0.70 0.10
C GLN A 108 13.98 0.87 -1.29
N TYR A 109 14.55 0.17 -2.26
CA TYR A 109 14.17 0.30 -3.66
C TYR A 109 14.00 -1.06 -4.29
N VAL A 110 13.05 -1.13 -5.22
CA VAL A 110 12.91 -2.19 -6.21
C VAL A 110 12.84 -1.50 -7.57
N SER A 111 13.54 -2.04 -8.55
CA SER A 111 13.39 -1.62 -9.94
C SER A 111 13.70 -2.77 -10.86
N SER A 112 12.79 -3.05 -11.80
CA SER A 112 12.90 -4.17 -12.72
C SER A 112 13.06 -5.51 -11.96
N GLY A 113 14.22 -6.16 -12.03
CA GLY A 113 14.54 -7.41 -11.33
C GLY A 113 15.45 -7.26 -10.12
N PHE A 114 15.74 -6.04 -9.68
CA PHE A 114 16.71 -5.76 -8.62
C PHE A 114 16.05 -5.09 -7.42
N ALA A 115 16.58 -5.38 -6.23
CA ALA A 115 16.20 -4.73 -4.99
C ALA A 115 17.46 -4.33 -4.22
N TRP A 116 17.47 -3.12 -3.65
CA TRP A 116 18.59 -2.63 -2.85
C TRP A 116 18.12 -1.68 -1.75
N ASN A 117 18.94 -1.54 -0.72
CA ASN A 117 18.78 -0.48 0.27
C ASN A 117 19.84 0.59 -0.01
N MET A 118 19.47 1.86 0.04
CA MET A 118 20.45 2.92 0.04
C MET A 118 21.27 2.86 1.33
N GLY A 119 22.59 2.96 1.19
CA GLY A 119 23.47 3.14 2.34
C GLY A 119 23.16 4.45 3.06
N GLY A 120 23.46 4.51 4.36
CA GLY A 120 23.44 5.76 5.09
C GLY A 120 24.40 6.79 4.47
N PRO A 121 24.23 8.09 4.76
CA PRO A 121 25.16 9.13 4.32
C PRO A 121 26.60 8.76 4.68
N ALA A 122 27.54 8.98 3.75
CA ALA A 122 28.95 8.72 4.00
C ALA A 122 29.43 9.49 5.25
N GLY A 123 29.97 8.77 6.24
CA GLY A 123 30.53 9.35 7.45
C GLY A 123 29.61 9.40 8.67
N GLN A 124 28.39 8.86 8.60
CA GLN A 124 27.55 8.67 9.80
C GLN A 124 27.95 7.38 10.54
N PRO A 125 28.11 7.39 11.87
CA PRO A 125 28.28 6.16 12.65
C PRO A 125 27.10 5.20 12.43
N PRO A 126 27.32 3.88 12.50
CA PRO A 126 26.25 2.88 12.44
C PRO A 126 25.24 3.02 13.59
#